data_AF-A0A364N242-F1
#
_entry.id   AF-A0A364N242-F1
#
_cell.length_a   1.000
_cell.length_b   1.000
_cell.length_c   1.000
_cell.angle_alpha   90.00
_cell.angle_beta   90.00
_cell.angle_gamma   90.00
#
_symmetry.space_group_name_H-M   'P 1'
#
loop_
_entity.id
_entity.type
_entity.pdbx_description
1 polymer ?
#
loop_
_entity_poly.entity_id
_entity_poly.type
_entity_poly.pdbx_seq_one_letter_code
_entity_poly.pdbx_strand_id
1 'polypeptide(L)'
;MGHSVPPLNDKSLLKNQTYVNGEWINAKSGKTFEVHDPATGKLIGTMPEMDRADTEAAIAAASAALPSFRKTTGRERSRMLRKWYQLMIDNAEDLAKLITWENGKPMADAKGEVNYAASFYEWFAEEAPRMYGATIPASVAGNRVFTIKEPVGVVGLITPWNFPAAMITRKIGPAIAAGCTVVAKSPGETPFTAAALAELAHRAGIPKGVVNFVTALKNTPEVGETITSSKTVKKVSFTGSTGVGKLLMKQSSDTLKKLSFELGGNAPFIVFDDADLETAINGAITSKFRSSGQTCVCANRIYIQSGIYDDFCTKFTEKVKQFKVGGGYEEGITHGPLIHDRAVSKVDEHVQDAVKNGAKILHGGQKLPGLGENFYQPTVLRDMTEDMQLAKDETFGPVAGLFPFKTEADVIKLANAADVGLAGYFFSKDIQRVYRVAEALEVGMVGVNTGLISDAAAPFGGVKESGFGREGSHLGIEEYIVTKTITMGGNAPETRIKTDPLPDPEPGQTQVAKLPPNHKLGSYATPTTPASSRSPGPRQDPPSTQAVQSAASSHAIAASGSVDLIALCMPRTQHNEAPHPLTVEEMELLLSL
;
A
#
# COMPACT_ATOMS: atom_id res chain seq x y z
N MET A 1 -19.01 18.53 -29.12
CA MET A 1 -19.62 17.22 -28.81
C MET A 1 -19.56 17.01 -27.30
N GLY A 2 -20.62 16.44 -26.73
CA GLY A 2 -20.64 15.50 -25.60
C GLY A 2 -20.25 15.92 -24.17
N HIS A 3 -19.16 16.67 -23.96
CA HIS A 3 -18.61 16.85 -22.61
C HIS A 3 -19.26 18.02 -21.86
N SER A 4 -20.42 17.75 -21.26
CA SER A 4 -21.11 18.67 -20.34
C SER A 4 -20.96 18.16 -18.91
N VAL A 5 -20.31 18.96 -18.07
CA VAL A 5 -20.13 18.66 -16.64
C VAL A 5 -21.50 18.68 -15.95
N PRO A 6 -21.97 17.56 -15.38
CA PRO A 6 -23.23 17.54 -14.66
C PRO A 6 -23.13 18.34 -13.35
N PRO A 7 -24.21 19.01 -12.91
CA PRO A 7 -24.19 19.73 -11.63
C PRO A 7 -24.02 18.76 -10.46
N LEU A 8 -23.34 19.21 -9.41
CA LEU A 8 -23.31 18.52 -8.12
C LEU A 8 -24.66 18.67 -7.42
N ASN A 9 -25.13 17.60 -6.78
CA ASN A 9 -26.32 17.65 -5.92
C ASN A 9 -26.01 18.46 -4.66
N ASP A 10 -24.88 18.19 -4.01
CA ASP A 10 -24.31 19.01 -2.96
C ASP A 10 -23.18 19.89 -3.50
N LYS A 11 -23.53 21.14 -3.80
CA LYS A 11 -22.58 22.15 -4.31
C LYS A 11 -21.49 22.52 -3.32
N SER A 12 -21.69 22.27 -2.02
CA SER A 12 -20.70 22.63 -1.01
C SER A 12 -19.50 21.69 -0.96
N LEU A 13 -19.53 20.58 -1.70
CA LEU A 13 -18.37 19.69 -1.87
C LEU A 13 -17.29 20.28 -2.78
N LEU A 14 -17.64 21.18 -3.70
CA LEU A 14 -16.67 21.91 -4.50
C LEU A 14 -16.11 23.08 -3.68
N LYS A 15 -14.80 23.09 -3.45
CA LYS A 15 -14.10 24.09 -2.63
C LYS A 15 -12.89 24.61 -3.40
N ASN A 16 -12.70 25.92 -3.36
CA ASN A 16 -11.54 26.61 -3.96
C ASN A 16 -10.55 27.10 -2.88
N GLN A 17 -10.57 26.45 -1.72
CA GLN A 17 -9.77 26.78 -0.54
C GLN A 17 -9.20 25.49 0.05
N THR A 18 -8.17 25.59 0.87
CA THR A 18 -7.61 24.43 1.58
C THR A 18 -8.17 24.31 2.99
N TYR A 19 -8.26 23.10 3.53
CA TYR A 19 -8.75 22.83 4.88
C TYR A 19 -7.60 22.69 5.91
N VAL A 20 -7.42 23.67 6.79
CA VAL A 20 -6.41 23.62 7.87
C VAL A 20 -7.04 24.01 9.20
N ASN A 21 -6.74 23.24 10.25
CA ASN A 21 -7.22 23.50 11.61
C ASN A 21 -8.74 23.68 11.73
N GLY A 22 -9.52 22.98 10.90
CA GLY A 22 -10.98 23.10 10.92
C GLY A 22 -11.54 24.30 10.15
N GLU A 23 -10.73 24.99 9.36
CA GLU A 23 -11.09 26.20 8.64
C GLU A 23 -10.70 26.11 7.15
N TRP A 24 -11.46 26.79 6.30
CA TRP A 24 -11.17 26.92 4.87
C TRP A 24 -10.36 28.19 4.63
N ILE A 25 -9.09 28.03 4.23
CA ILE A 25 -8.12 29.12 4.12
C ILE A 25 -7.51 29.23 2.72
N ASN A 26 -7.03 30.43 2.41
CA ASN A 26 -6.19 30.70 1.24
C ASN A 26 -4.71 30.61 1.63
N ALA A 27 -3.81 30.57 0.63
CA ALA A 27 -2.38 30.66 0.85
C ALA A 27 -2.04 32.03 1.43
N LYS A 28 -1.11 32.10 2.39
CA LYS A 28 -0.69 33.40 2.98
C LYS A 28 -0.15 34.37 1.93
N SER A 29 0.49 33.84 0.89
CA SER A 29 1.01 34.62 -0.23
C SER A 29 -0.08 35.22 -1.13
N GLY A 30 -1.33 34.76 -1.01
CA GLY A 30 -2.45 35.11 -1.89
C GLY A 30 -2.38 34.44 -3.28
N LYS A 31 -1.35 33.65 -3.56
CA LYS A 31 -1.18 32.96 -4.86
C LYS A 31 -2.09 31.74 -4.97
N THR A 32 -2.49 31.45 -6.20
CA THR A 32 -3.27 30.27 -6.57
C THR A 32 -2.67 29.60 -7.81
N PHE A 33 -3.09 28.37 -8.08
CA PHE A 33 -2.84 27.67 -9.34
C PHE A 33 -4.17 27.24 -9.98
N GLU A 34 -4.16 27.09 -11.31
CA GLU A 34 -5.32 26.68 -12.10
C GLU A 34 -5.40 25.16 -12.22
N VAL A 35 -6.62 24.63 -12.20
CA VAL A 35 -6.92 23.21 -12.43
C VAL A 35 -7.80 23.12 -13.66
N HIS A 36 -7.36 22.34 -14.65
CA HIS A 36 -8.03 22.20 -15.93
C HIS A 36 -8.63 20.81 -16.08
N ASP A 37 -9.77 20.74 -16.76
CA ASP A 37 -10.39 19.49 -17.16
C ASP A 37 -9.54 18.83 -18.25
N PRO A 38 -8.94 17.65 -18.00
CA PRO A 38 -8.04 17.01 -18.95
C PRO A 38 -8.74 16.57 -20.24
N ALA A 39 -10.08 16.45 -20.26
CA ALA A 39 -10.82 16.10 -21.47
C ALA A 39 -11.03 17.30 -22.39
N THR A 40 -11.11 18.53 -21.86
CA THR A 40 -11.46 19.71 -22.65
C THR A 40 -10.46 20.85 -22.62
N GLY A 41 -9.49 20.81 -21.70
CA GLY A 41 -8.55 21.90 -21.41
C GLY A 41 -9.18 23.10 -20.70
N LYS A 42 -10.50 23.09 -20.45
CA LYS A 42 -11.20 24.21 -19.81
C LYS A 42 -10.87 24.30 -18.33
N LEU A 43 -10.78 25.52 -17.82
CA LEU A 43 -10.59 25.79 -16.39
C LEU A 43 -11.78 25.25 -15.58
N ILE A 44 -11.47 24.44 -14.57
CA ILE A 44 -12.44 24.00 -13.55
C ILE A 44 -12.54 25.07 -12.47
N GLY A 45 -11.39 25.50 -11.96
CA GLY A 45 -11.27 26.46 -10.87
C GLY A 45 -9.81 26.66 -10.46
N THR A 46 -9.62 27.29 -9.31
CA THR A 46 -8.28 27.54 -8.75
C THR A 46 -8.19 27.02 -7.32
N MET A 47 -6.97 26.66 -6.92
CA MET A 47 -6.65 26.26 -5.54
C MET A 47 -5.49 27.07 -5.00
N PRO A 48 -5.39 27.25 -3.66
CA PRO A 48 -4.26 27.95 -3.05
C PRO A 48 -2.91 27.31 -3.40
N GLU A 49 -1.94 28.12 -3.80
CA GLU A 49 -0.54 27.70 -4.00
C GLU A 49 0.21 27.90 -2.68
N MET A 50 0.11 26.91 -1.79
CA MET A 50 0.71 26.97 -0.46
C MET A 50 2.22 26.82 -0.52
N ASP A 51 2.90 27.46 0.43
CA ASP A 51 4.35 27.45 0.56
C ASP A 51 4.80 26.76 1.87
N ARG A 52 6.09 26.87 2.18
CA ARG A 52 6.67 26.43 3.45
C ARG A 52 5.92 26.97 4.68
N ALA A 53 5.60 28.26 4.72
CA ALA A 53 5.01 28.91 5.90
C ALA A 53 3.55 28.48 6.12
N ASP A 54 2.82 28.17 5.05
CA ASP A 54 1.50 27.55 5.12
C ASP A 54 1.59 26.10 5.62
N THR A 55 2.55 25.35 5.10
CA THR A 55 2.79 23.94 5.49
C THR A 55 3.19 23.82 6.96
N GLU A 56 4.07 24.70 7.45
CA GLU A 56 4.47 24.77 8.86
C GLU A 56 3.28 25.08 9.77
N ALA A 57 2.35 25.95 9.34
CA ALA A 57 1.13 26.24 10.10
C ALA A 57 0.20 25.02 10.19
N ALA A 58 0.07 24.24 9.10
CA ALA A 58 -0.68 22.98 9.12
C ALA A 58 -0.03 21.94 10.05
N ILE A 59 1.31 21.83 10.03
CA ILE A 59 2.06 20.95 10.96
C ILE A 59 1.86 21.40 12.41
N ALA A 60 1.89 22.70 12.69
CA ALA A 60 1.64 23.23 14.02
C ALA A 60 0.22 22.90 14.52
N ALA A 61 -0.79 23.04 13.66
CA ALA A 61 -2.17 22.66 13.98
C ALA A 61 -2.30 21.16 14.29
N ALA A 62 -1.69 20.30 13.46
CA ALA A 62 -1.65 18.86 13.69
C ALA A 62 -0.96 18.49 15.01
N SER A 63 0.14 19.17 15.34
CA SER A 63 0.86 18.98 16.59
C SER A 63 0.04 19.42 17.81
N ALA A 64 -0.70 20.53 17.71
CA ALA A 64 -1.52 21.04 18.78
C ALA A 64 -2.73 20.14 19.08
N ALA A 65 -3.31 19.49 18.06
CA ALA A 65 -4.43 18.58 18.21
C ALA A 65 -4.04 17.19 18.74
N LEU A 66 -2.78 16.76 18.54
CA LEU A 66 -2.33 15.41 18.87
C LEU A 66 -2.50 15.01 20.36
N PRO A 67 -2.15 15.84 21.37
CA PRO A 67 -2.22 15.44 22.77
C PRO A 67 -3.61 15.06 23.27
N SER A 68 -4.66 15.72 22.78
CA SER A 68 -6.05 15.39 23.09
C SER A 68 -6.54 14.24 22.23
N PHE A 69 -6.28 14.27 20.92
CA PHE A 69 -6.77 13.25 19.99
C PHE A 69 -6.22 11.86 20.30
N ARG A 70 -4.93 11.74 20.63
CA ARG A 70 -4.31 10.44 20.95
C ARG A 70 -4.86 9.77 22.22
N LYS A 71 -5.59 10.52 23.07
CA LYS A 71 -6.23 10.00 24.30
C LYS A 71 -7.65 9.49 24.06
N THR A 72 -8.21 9.73 22.86
CA THR A 72 -9.49 9.13 22.48
C THR A 72 -9.36 7.61 22.47
N THR A 73 -10.45 6.92 22.73
CA THR A 73 -10.54 5.46 22.62
C THR A 73 -10.59 5.05 21.15
N GLY A 74 -10.14 3.82 20.84
CA GLY A 74 -10.30 3.26 19.49
C GLY A 74 -11.75 3.25 19.00
N ARG A 75 -12.72 3.12 19.92
CA ARG A 75 -14.17 3.16 19.60
C ARG A 75 -14.68 4.56 19.24
N GLU A 76 -14.14 5.61 19.84
CA GLU A 76 -14.48 6.98 19.43
C GLU A 76 -13.97 7.26 18.01
N ARG A 77 -12.73 6.89 17.72
CA ARG A 77 -12.14 7.04 16.38
C ARG A 77 -12.85 6.18 15.33
N SER A 78 -13.23 4.95 15.70
CA SER A 78 -14.08 4.07 14.90
C SER A 78 -15.39 4.76 14.49
N ARG A 79 -16.11 5.39 15.41
CA ARG A 79 -17.37 6.10 15.10
C ARG A 79 -17.17 7.27 14.14
N MET A 80 -16.09 8.05 14.31
CA MET A 80 -15.76 9.15 13.41
C MET A 80 -15.47 8.63 11.99
N LEU A 81 -14.63 7.61 11.85
CA LEU A 81 -14.31 6.99 10.56
C LEU A 81 -15.54 6.35 9.91
N ARG A 82 -16.40 5.67 10.68
CA ARG A 82 -17.62 5.07 10.17
C ARG A 82 -18.61 6.13 9.65
N LYS A 83 -18.72 7.27 10.34
CA LYS A 83 -19.53 8.40 9.87
C LYS A 83 -18.95 9.00 8.59
N TRP A 84 -17.63 9.12 8.49
CA TRP A 84 -16.97 9.62 7.28
C TRP A 84 -17.17 8.68 6.09
N TYR A 85 -17.02 7.37 6.29
CA TYR A 85 -17.39 6.34 5.31
C TYR A 85 -18.83 6.55 4.81
N GLN A 86 -19.80 6.64 5.73
CA GLN A 86 -21.21 6.76 5.35
C GLN A 86 -21.44 8.04 4.53
N LEU A 87 -20.84 9.16 4.93
CA LEU A 87 -20.92 10.41 4.20
C LEU A 87 -20.32 10.33 2.79
N MET A 88 -19.26 9.55 2.59
CA MET A 88 -18.72 9.29 1.24
C MET A 88 -19.72 8.50 0.39
N ILE A 89 -20.33 7.45 0.95
CA ILE A 89 -21.33 6.65 0.25
C ILE A 89 -22.58 7.47 -0.09
N ASP A 90 -23.07 8.27 0.85
CA ASP A 90 -24.23 9.15 0.65
C ASP A 90 -23.98 10.21 -0.44
N ASN A 91 -22.72 10.59 -0.67
CA ASN A 91 -22.31 11.58 -1.68
C ASN A 91 -21.54 10.93 -2.86
N ALA A 92 -21.68 9.62 -3.06
CA ALA A 92 -20.79 8.89 -3.96
C ALA A 92 -20.88 9.37 -5.42
N GLU A 93 -22.08 9.75 -5.86
CA GLU A 93 -22.29 10.28 -7.21
C GLU A 93 -21.55 11.61 -7.43
N ASP A 94 -21.62 12.54 -6.48
CA ASP A 94 -20.97 13.84 -6.60
C ASP A 94 -19.45 13.74 -6.47
N LEU A 95 -18.95 12.84 -5.63
CA LEU A 95 -17.53 12.51 -5.57
C LEU A 95 -17.05 11.91 -6.91
N ALA A 96 -17.81 10.99 -7.51
CA ALA A 96 -17.46 10.43 -8.81
C ALA A 96 -17.48 11.48 -9.92
N LYS A 97 -18.41 12.44 -9.88
CA LYS A 97 -18.42 13.58 -10.79
C LYS A 97 -17.17 14.43 -10.63
N LEU A 98 -16.78 14.77 -9.40
CA LEU A 98 -15.56 15.55 -9.15
C LEU A 98 -14.31 14.83 -9.67
N ILE A 99 -14.14 13.55 -9.33
CA ILE A 99 -13.03 12.72 -9.82
C ILE A 99 -12.99 12.73 -11.34
N THR A 100 -14.13 12.49 -12.01
CA THR A 100 -14.21 12.51 -13.47
C THR A 100 -13.81 13.86 -14.05
N TRP A 101 -14.19 14.96 -13.39
CA TRP A 101 -13.94 16.31 -13.89
C TRP A 101 -12.45 16.65 -13.91
N GLU A 102 -11.75 16.41 -12.80
CA GLU A 102 -10.34 16.82 -12.64
C GLU A 102 -9.34 15.75 -13.08
N ASN A 103 -9.70 14.46 -13.00
CA ASN A 103 -8.82 13.36 -13.40
C ASN A 103 -9.07 12.88 -14.84
N GLY A 104 -10.30 13.01 -15.34
CA GLY A 104 -10.70 12.59 -16.69
C GLY A 104 -11.16 11.14 -16.81
N LYS A 105 -10.94 10.27 -15.82
CA LYS A 105 -11.41 8.87 -15.90
C LYS A 105 -12.94 8.79 -16.07
N PRO A 106 -13.46 7.77 -16.78
CA PRO A 106 -14.91 7.63 -16.96
C PRO A 106 -15.67 7.51 -15.64
N MET A 107 -16.94 7.96 -15.63
CA MET A 107 -17.80 7.91 -14.44
C MET A 107 -17.89 6.52 -13.79
N ALA A 108 -17.85 5.43 -14.57
CA ALA A 108 -17.87 4.07 -14.02
C ALA A 108 -16.61 3.77 -13.18
N ASP A 109 -15.43 4.14 -13.69
CA ASP A 109 -14.16 4.01 -12.96
C ASP A 109 -14.13 4.92 -11.74
N ALA A 110 -14.63 6.16 -11.86
CA ALA A 110 -14.73 7.09 -10.75
C ALA A 110 -15.65 6.58 -9.63
N LYS A 111 -16.82 6.00 -9.96
CA LYS A 111 -17.70 5.35 -8.98
C LYS A 111 -17.03 4.15 -8.30
N GLY A 112 -16.32 3.33 -9.08
CA GLY A 112 -15.52 2.24 -8.55
C GLY A 112 -14.47 2.73 -7.55
N GLU A 113 -13.77 3.82 -7.88
CA GLU A 113 -12.82 4.45 -6.98
C GLU A 113 -13.48 4.99 -5.70
N VAL A 114 -14.61 5.67 -5.78
CA VAL A 114 -15.27 6.20 -4.57
C VAL A 114 -15.61 5.08 -3.59
N ASN A 115 -16.16 3.97 -4.07
CA ASN A 115 -16.47 2.81 -3.24
C ASN A 115 -15.20 2.19 -2.65
N TYR A 116 -14.15 2.05 -3.47
CA TYR A 116 -12.85 1.55 -3.02
C TYR A 116 -12.19 2.49 -2.00
N ALA A 117 -12.29 3.80 -2.18
CA ALA A 117 -11.76 4.79 -1.26
C ALA A 117 -12.51 4.75 0.08
N ALA A 118 -13.85 4.68 0.04
CA ALA A 118 -14.68 4.62 1.23
C ALA A 118 -14.39 3.34 2.05
N SER A 119 -14.16 2.20 1.41
CA SER A 119 -13.93 0.93 2.11
C SER A 119 -12.71 0.96 3.05
N PHE A 120 -11.70 1.80 2.80
CA PHE A 120 -10.60 2.00 3.74
C PHE A 120 -11.04 2.66 5.06
N TYR A 121 -11.98 3.60 5.02
CA TYR A 121 -12.54 4.17 6.25
C TYR A 121 -13.43 3.19 7.00
N GLU A 122 -14.21 2.37 6.29
CA GLU A 122 -14.93 1.24 6.89
C GLU A 122 -13.96 0.27 7.57
N TRP A 123 -12.98 -0.23 6.83
CA TRP A 123 -11.99 -1.18 7.32
C TRP A 123 -11.24 -0.65 8.55
N PHE A 124 -10.66 0.55 8.47
CA PHE A 124 -9.87 1.11 9.56
C PHE A 124 -10.73 1.64 10.72
N ALA A 125 -12.03 1.92 10.52
CA ALA A 125 -12.95 2.11 11.64
C ALA A 125 -13.03 0.84 12.49
N GLU A 126 -13.01 -0.33 11.87
CA GLU A 126 -13.08 -1.60 12.57
C GLU A 126 -11.73 -2.02 13.19
N GLU A 127 -10.61 -1.67 12.54
CA GLU A 127 -9.27 -1.93 13.08
C GLU A 127 -8.87 -1.00 14.24
N ALA A 128 -9.45 0.20 14.33
CA ALA A 128 -9.18 1.15 15.42
C ALA A 128 -9.28 0.54 16.85
N PRO A 129 -10.32 -0.28 17.19
CA PRO A 129 -10.40 -0.99 18.48
C PRO A 129 -9.61 -2.33 18.53
N ARG A 130 -8.88 -2.71 17.49
CA ARG A 130 -8.13 -4.00 17.41
C ARG A 130 -6.61 -3.84 17.48
N MET A 131 -6.13 -2.70 17.98
CA MET A 131 -4.71 -2.47 18.25
C MET A 131 -4.24 -3.25 19.49
N TYR A 132 -3.99 -4.55 19.31
CA TYR A 132 -3.63 -5.45 20.40
C TYR A 132 -2.15 -5.34 20.79
N GLY A 133 -1.90 -5.27 22.10
CA GLY A 133 -0.59 -5.55 22.70
C GLY A 133 -0.42 -7.05 22.95
N ALA A 134 0.70 -7.42 23.58
CA ALA A 134 0.99 -8.80 23.98
C ALA A 134 1.39 -8.85 25.46
N THR A 135 1.06 -9.95 26.14
CA THR A 135 1.71 -10.31 27.41
C THR A 135 2.79 -11.35 27.11
N ILE A 136 3.96 -11.19 27.69
CA ILE A 136 5.15 -11.98 27.36
C ILE A 136 5.66 -12.62 28.66
N PRO A 137 5.86 -13.94 28.70
CA PRO A 137 6.48 -14.61 29.84
C PRO A 137 7.83 -13.97 30.18
N ALA A 138 7.98 -13.54 31.43
CA ALA A 138 9.23 -12.95 31.90
C ALA A 138 10.28 -14.04 32.16
N SER A 139 11.50 -13.84 31.66
CA SER A 139 12.64 -14.70 31.99
C SER A 139 13.18 -14.47 33.41
N VAL A 140 12.94 -13.29 33.99
CA VAL A 140 13.31 -12.96 35.37
C VAL A 140 12.10 -13.17 36.28
N ALA A 141 12.23 -14.04 37.27
CA ALA A 141 11.17 -14.30 38.24
C ALA A 141 10.71 -13.00 38.92
N GLY A 142 9.39 -12.85 39.09
CA GLY A 142 8.80 -11.64 39.66
C GLY A 142 8.61 -10.48 38.69
N ASN A 143 9.10 -10.55 37.45
CA ASN A 143 8.77 -9.57 36.42
C ASN A 143 7.45 -9.93 35.70
N ARG A 144 6.79 -8.92 35.14
CA ARG A 144 5.72 -9.03 34.15
C ARG A 144 6.10 -8.19 32.94
N VAL A 145 6.12 -8.79 31.76
CA VAL A 145 6.43 -8.09 30.51
C VAL A 145 5.16 -8.03 29.68
N PHE A 146 4.83 -6.84 29.18
CA PHE A 146 3.74 -6.66 28.22
C PHE A 146 4.06 -5.53 27.25
N THR A 147 3.39 -5.51 26.11
CA THR A 147 3.50 -4.46 25.11
C THR A 147 2.19 -3.70 24.98
N ILE A 148 2.30 -2.42 24.64
CA ILE A 148 1.19 -1.59 24.19
C ILE A 148 1.53 -0.98 22.83
N LYS A 149 0.49 -0.60 22.07
CA LYS A 149 0.61 0.05 20.77
C LYS A 149 0.16 1.51 20.90
N GLU A 150 1.02 2.46 20.52
CA GLU A 150 0.72 3.90 20.58
C GLU A 150 0.84 4.53 19.19
N PRO A 151 0.07 5.60 18.87
CA PRO A 151 0.25 6.32 17.61
C PRO A 151 1.66 6.91 17.50
N VAL A 152 2.22 6.88 16.28
CA VAL A 152 3.55 7.42 15.99
C VAL A 152 3.63 8.94 16.18
N GLY A 153 2.50 9.66 16.01
CA GLY A 153 2.40 11.10 16.28
C GLY A 153 1.78 11.89 15.12
N VAL A 154 2.39 13.02 14.77
CA VAL A 154 2.02 13.79 13.57
C VAL A 154 2.57 13.08 12.33
N VAL A 155 1.75 12.90 11.30
CA VAL A 155 2.12 12.23 10.06
C VAL A 155 1.94 13.14 8.85
N GLY A 156 2.92 13.11 7.95
CA GLY A 156 2.88 13.77 6.65
C GLY A 156 2.47 12.78 5.56
N LEU A 157 1.47 13.13 4.75
CA LEU A 157 0.97 12.27 3.68
C LEU A 157 1.14 13.02 2.35
N ILE A 158 1.69 12.36 1.34
CA ILE A 158 1.86 12.94 0.00
C ILE A 158 1.25 11.95 -0.99
N THR A 159 0.23 12.38 -1.74
CA THR A 159 -0.60 11.50 -2.59
C THR A 159 -0.57 11.92 -4.07
N PRO A 160 -0.63 10.97 -5.01
CA PRO A 160 -0.62 11.23 -6.45
C PRO A 160 -2.03 11.51 -6.98
N TRP A 161 -2.10 11.88 -8.25
CA TRP A 161 -3.34 12.30 -8.94
C TRP A 161 -4.18 11.15 -9.51
N ASN A 162 -3.61 9.96 -9.68
CA ASN A 162 -4.26 8.89 -10.46
C ASN A 162 -5.45 8.23 -9.75
N PHE A 163 -5.45 8.22 -8.41
CA PHE A 163 -6.59 7.86 -7.57
C PHE A 163 -6.79 8.93 -6.50
N PRO A 164 -7.37 10.07 -6.86
CA PRO A 164 -7.40 11.25 -6.01
C PRO A 164 -8.24 11.08 -4.74
N ALA A 165 -9.17 10.11 -4.69
CA ALA A 165 -9.86 9.74 -3.46
C ALA A 165 -9.13 8.62 -2.73
N ALA A 166 -8.86 7.49 -3.40
CA ALA A 166 -8.41 6.29 -2.71
C ALA A 166 -7.02 6.43 -2.08
N MET A 167 -6.10 7.19 -2.69
CA MET A 167 -4.77 7.40 -2.11
C MET A 167 -4.83 8.20 -0.80
N ILE A 168 -5.82 9.09 -0.67
CA ILE A 168 -6.04 9.87 0.55
C ILE A 168 -6.59 8.96 1.64
N THR A 169 -7.66 8.21 1.34
CA THR A 169 -8.33 7.38 2.37
C THR A 169 -7.48 6.20 2.83
N ARG A 170 -6.68 5.61 1.93
CA ARG A 170 -5.67 4.58 2.25
C ARG A 170 -4.68 5.01 3.31
N LYS A 171 -4.36 6.30 3.38
CA LYS A 171 -3.36 6.87 4.29
C LYS A 171 -3.98 7.54 5.52
N ILE A 172 -5.07 8.28 5.35
CA ILE A 172 -5.77 8.95 6.46
C ILE A 172 -6.51 7.94 7.33
N GLY A 173 -7.17 6.94 6.74
CA GLY A 173 -7.92 5.91 7.47
C GLY A 173 -7.11 5.26 8.59
N PRO A 174 -5.95 4.63 8.31
CA PRO A 174 -5.14 4.00 9.34
C PRO A 174 -4.50 5.03 10.29
N ALA A 175 -4.13 6.22 9.82
CA ALA A 175 -3.58 7.27 10.67
C ALA A 175 -4.56 7.71 11.77
N ILE A 176 -5.81 8.00 11.38
CA ILE A 176 -6.87 8.39 12.30
C ILE A 176 -7.25 7.20 13.19
N ALA A 177 -7.36 5.99 12.65
CA ALA A 177 -7.63 4.79 13.45
C ALA A 177 -6.58 4.56 14.55
N ALA A 178 -5.30 4.78 14.23
CA ALA A 178 -4.18 4.68 15.17
C ALA A 178 -4.19 5.78 16.25
N GLY A 179 -4.84 6.91 16.01
CA GLY A 179 -4.82 8.08 16.88
C GLY A 179 -3.73 9.11 16.54
N CYS A 180 -3.26 9.12 15.29
CA CYS A 180 -2.36 10.13 14.74
C CYS A 180 -3.11 11.39 14.28
N THR A 181 -2.38 12.47 14.07
CA THR A 181 -2.87 13.67 13.36
C THR A 181 -2.12 13.82 12.04
N VAL A 182 -2.76 14.43 11.04
CA VAL A 182 -2.36 14.35 9.63
C VAL A 182 -2.15 15.74 9.03
N VAL A 183 -1.09 15.88 8.23
CA VAL A 183 -0.94 16.91 7.20
C VAL A 183 -0.80 16.22 5.85
N ALA A 184 -1.78 16.40 4.97
CA ALA A 184 -1.84 15.74 3.66
C ALA A 184 -1.62 16.75 2.53
N LYS A 185 -0.56 16.56 1.74
CA LYS A 185 -0.36 17.26 0.46
C LYS A 185 -1.19 16.56 -0.60
N SER A 186 -2.26 17.21 -1.07
CA SER A 186 -3.07 16.69 -2.18
C SER A 186 -2.34 16.89 -3.53
N PRO A 187 -2.62 16.05 -4.53
CA PRO A 187 -2.12 16.29 -5.90
C PRO A 187 -2.57 17.66 -6.41
N GLY A 188 -1.72 18.33 -7.19
CA GLY A 188 -2.03 19.65 -7.75
C GLY A 188 -2.96 19.55 -8.95
N GLU A 189 -2.93 18.42 -9.65
CA GLU A 189 -3.75 18.13 -10.82
C GLU A 189 -5.19 17.79 -10.44
N THR A 190 -5.41 17.23 -9.24
CA THR A 190 -6.73 16.72 -8.79
C THR A 190 -7.06 17.09 -7.32
N PRO A 191 -7.05 18.38 -6.96
CA PRO A 191 -7.22 18.83 -5.58
C PRO A 191 -8.67 18.91 -5.09
N PHE A 192 -9.68 18.96 -5.98
CA PHE A 192 -11.08 19.17 -5.58
C PHE A 192 -11.68 17.94 -4.92
N THR A 193 -11.30 16.73 -5.34
CA THR A 193 -11.70 15.50 -4.64
C THR A 193 -11.15 15.48 -3.22
N ALA A 194 -9.89 15.90 -3.02
CA ALA A 194 -9.30 16.01 -1.69
C ALA A 194 -10.05 17.01 -0.80
N ALA A 195 -10.43 18.16 -1.37
CA ALA A 195 -11.20 19.16 -0.66
C ALA A 195 -12.61 18.66 -0.31
N ALA A 196 -13.29 17.94 -1.21
CA ALA A 196 -14.56 17.30 -0.91
C ALA A 196 -14.43 16.29 0.24
N LEU A 197 -13.36 15.48 0.26
CA LEU A 197 -13.09 14.57 1.38
C LEU A 197 -12.85 15.31 2.69
N ALA A 198 -12.16 16.46 2.67
CA ALA A 198 -11.95 17.30 3.84
C ALA A 198 -13.26 17.90 4.39
N GLU A 199 -14.15 18.35 3.51
CA GLU A 199 -15.51 18.78 3.87
C GLU A 199 -16.29 17.63 4.53
N LEU A 200 -16.22 16.42 4.00
CA LEU A 200 -16.86 15.26 4.62
C LEU A 200 -16.21 14.87 5.95
N ALA A 201 -14.89 15.08 6.13
CA ALA A 201 -14.20 14.90 7.41
C ALA A 201 -14.75 15.86 8.47
N HIS A 202 -14.95 17.13 8.10
CA HIS A 202 -15.53 18.14 8.97
C HIS A 202 -16.94 17.72 9.42
N ARG A 203 -17.80 17.32 8.48
CA ARG A 203 -19.16 16.83 8.77
C ARG A 203 -19.17 15.55 9.60
N ALA A 204 -18.17 14.69 9.43
CA ALA A 204 -17.98 13.48 10.24
C ALA A 204 -17.63 13.79 11.71
N GLY A 205 -17.29 15.05 12.03
CA GLY A 205 -16.93 15.47 13.39
C GLY A 205 -15.48 15.18 13.74
N ILE A 206 -14.60 15.06 12.73
CA ILE A 206 -13.16 15.00 12.95
C ILE A 206 -12.72 16.31 13.64
N PRO A 207 -12.04 16.26 14.79
CA PRO A 207 -11.67 17.48 15.52
C PRO A 207 -10.74 18.39 14.72
N LYS A 208 -10.82 19.70 15.01
CA LYS A 208 -9.93 20.71 14.41
C LYS A 208 -8.46 20.31 14.56
N GLY A 209 -7.70 20.45 13.47
CA GLY A 209 -6.27 20.13 13.43
C GLY A 209 -5.95 18.64 13.32
N VAL A 210 -6.90 17.71 13.45
CA VAL A 210 -6.61 16.28 13.31
C VAL A 210 -6.34 15.88 11.87
N VAL A 211 -7.07 16.46 10.92
CA VAL A 211 -6.83 16.33 9.48
C VAL A 211 -6.64 17.73 8.90
N ASN A 212 -5.54 17.92 8.19
CA ASN A 212 -5.19 19.17 7.52
C ASN A 212 -4.73 18.83 6.10
N PHE A 213 -5.13 19.65 5.13
CA PHE A 213 -4.70 19.54 3.74
C PHE A 213 -3.82 20.72 3.37
N VAL A 214 -2.87 20.48 2.47
CA VAL A 214 -2.01 21.48 1.85
C VAL A 214 -2.06 21.27 0.35
N THR A 215 -2.24 22.34 -0.40
CA THR A 215 -2.32 22.32 -1.87
C THR A 215 -1.17 23.10 -2.46
N ALA A 216 -0.49 22.53 -3.45
CA ALA A 216 0.56 23.18 -4.20
C ALA A 216 0.72 22.47 -5.54
N LEU A 217 0.98 23.24 -6.58
CA LEU A 217 1.39 22.73 -7.88
C LEU A 217 2.87 23.06 -8.09
N LYS A 218 3.21 24.36 -8.11
CA LYS A 218 4.59 24.83 -8.32
C LYS A 218 5.47 24.65 -7.10
N ASN A 219 4.95 24.88 -5.90
CA ASN A 219 5.66 24.74 -4.64
C ASN A 219 5.67 23.29 -4.12
N THR A 220 5.22 22.30 -4.93
CA THR A 220 5.24 20.89 -4.54
C THR A 220 6.59 20.44 -3.94
N PRO A 221 7.76 20.79 -4.52
CA PRO A 221 9.06 20.42 -3.94
C PRO A 221 9.29 21.02 -2.55
N GLU A 222 8.95 22.30 -2.36
CA GLU A 222 9.11 23.01 -1.10
C GLU A 222 8.17 22.44 -0.01
N VAL A 223 6.92 22.16 -0.35
CA VAL A 223 5.95 21.54 0.58
C VAL A 223 6.43 20.14 0.99
N GLY A 224 6.90 19.35 0.03
CA GLY A 224 7.48 18.03 0.28
C GLY A 224 8.67 18.08 1.24
N GLU A 225 9.64 18.96 0.96
CA GLU A 225 10.81 19.18 1.83
C GLU A 225 10.41 19.66 3.23
N THR A 226 9.42 20.55 3.34
CA THR A 226 8.96 21.05 4.64
C THR A 226 8.37 19.93 5.50
N ILE A 227 7.61 19.01 4.89
CA ILE A 227 7.06 17.83 5.57
C ILE A 227 8.19 16.87 5.99
N THR A 228 9.15 16.58 5.11
CA THR A 228 10.22 15.59 5.34
C THR A 228 11.32 16.09 6.28
N SER A 229 11.61 17.39 6.30
CA SER A 229 12.62 17.99 7.20
C SER A 229 12.07 18.31 8.60
N SER A 230 10.75 18.39 8.77
CA SER A 230 10.13 18.72 10.06
C SER A 230 10.45 17.69 11.15
N LYS A 231 10.97 18.16 12.30
CA LYS A 231 11.16 17.34 13.51
C LYS A 231 9.84 16.95 14.19
N THR A 232 8.77 17.69 13.92
CA THR A 232 7.43 17.43 14.49
C THR A 232 6.77 16.24 13.81
N VAL A 233 6.92 16.13 12.49
CA VAL A 233 6.42 14.99 11.70
C VAL A 233 7.22 13.73 12.06
N LYS A 234 6.55 12.69 12.54
CA LYS A 234 7.17 11.42 12.98
C LYS A 234 7.05 10.29 11.96
N LYS A 235 6.18 10.46 10.97
CA LYS A 235 6.01 9.52 9.86
C LYS A 235 5.72 10.26 8.57
N VAL A 236 6.27 9.80 7.45
CA VAL A 236 5.84 10.19 6.11
C VAL A 236 5.33 8.98 5.35
N SER A 237 4.17 9.12 4.70
CA SER A 237 3.67 8.14 3.74
C SER A 237 3.54 8.79 2.37
N PHE A 238 4.13 8.19 1.36
CA PHE A 238 4.19 8.73 0.00
C PHE A 238 3.77 7.67 -1.01
N THR A 239 2.99 8.11 -2.00
CA THR A 239 2.76 7.32 -3.21
C THR A 239 3.07 8.19 -4.42
N GLY A 240 3.84 7.67 -5.37
CA GLY A 240 4.28 8.41 -6.56
C GLY A 240 5.49 7.74 -7.20
N SER A 241 6.31 8.49 -7.92
CA SER A 241 7.44 7.90 -8.64
C SER A 241 8.61 7.51 -7.74
N THR A 242 9.38 6.53 -8.21
CA THR A 242 10.56 6.02 -7.51
C THR A 242 11.62 7.11 -7.32
N GLY A 243 11.80 8.01 -8.30
CA GLY A 243 12.73 9.13 -8.22
C GLY A 243 12.42 10.07 -7.05
N VAL A 244 11.14 10.48 -6.92
CA VAL A 244 10.68 11.29 -5.79
C VAL A 244 10.78 10.53 -4.47
N GLY A 245 10.44 9.23 -4.45
CA GLY A 245 10.56 8.40 -3.26
C GLY A 245 11.99 8.38 -2.70
N LYS A 246 13.00 8.22 -3.57
CA LYS A 246 14.42 8.29 -3.19
C LYS A 246 14.81 9.67 -2.62
N LEU A 247 14.32 10.76 -3.23
CA LEU A 247 14.54 12.12 -2.73
C LEU A 247 13.92 12.33 -1.33
N LEU A 248 12.65 11.96 -1.15
CA LEU A 248 11.95 12.10 0.13
C LEU A 248 12.58 11.23 1.22
N MET A 249 13.10 10.04 0.87
CA MET A 249 13.87 9.20 1.79
C MET A 249 15.13 9.92 2.27
N LYS A 250 15.90 10.50 1.36
CA LYS A 250 17.12 11.27 1.67
C LYS A 250 16.81 12.44 2.59
N GLN A 251 15.79 13.23 2.28
CA GLN A 251 15.36 14.37 3.11
C GLN A 251 14.87 13.94 4.50
N SER A 252 14.27 12.75 4.60
CA SER A 252 13.74 12.23 5.87
C SER A 252 14.83 11.66 6.80
N SER A 253 16.04 11.42 6.29
CA SER A 253 17.11 10.72 7.02
C SER A 253 17.62 11.49 8.24
N ASP A 254 17.63 12.83 8.19
CA ASP A 254 18.11 13.70 9.29
C ASP A 254 17.28 13.59 10.58
N THR A 255 16.05 13.06 10.49
CA THR A 255 15.13 12.94 11.64
C THR A 255 14.70 11.50 11.93
N LEU A 256 15.20 10.52 11.16
CA LEU A 256 14.90 9.09 11.30
C LEU A 256 13.39 8.79 11.46
N LYS A 257 12.54 9.53 10.76
CA LYS A 257 11.09 9.32 10.81
C LYS A 257 10.70 8.00 10.14
N LYS A 258 9.60 7.40 10.57
CA LYS A 258 9.05 6.18 9.95
C LYS A 258 8.56 6.51 8.53
N LEU A 259 8.84 5.66 7.56
CA LEU A 259 8.46 5.88 6.17
C LEU A 259 7.56 4.72 5.68
N SER A 260 6.62 5.01 4.78
CA SER A 260 5.92 3.99 3.98
C SER A 260 5.76 4.51 2.57
N PHE A 261 6.38 3.83 1.61
CA PHE A 261 6.42 4.28 0.22
C PHE A 261 5.82 3.23 -0.71
N GLU A 262 4.91 3.70 -1.56
CA GLU A 262 4.31 2.95 -2.67
C GLU A 262 4.77 3.62 -3.96
N LEU A 263 5.74 3.02 -4.64
CA LEU A 263 6.46 3.66 -5.74
C LEU A 263 6.11 3.05 -7.11
N GLY A 264 6.95 3.28 -8.12
CA GLY A 264 6.75 2.78 -9.47
C GLY A 264 6.67 1.24 -9.54
N GLY A 265 5.96 0.76 -10.55
CA GLY A 265 5.83 -0.66 -10.86
C GLY A 265 6.26 -0.95 -12.30
N ASN A 266 6.54 -2.21 -12.60
CA ASN A 266 6.71 -2.69 -13.97
C ASN A 266 6.07 -4.09 -14.07
N ALA A 267 4.77 -4.14 -13.82
CA ALA A 267 4.06 -5.37 -13.49
C ALA A 267 4.10 -6.38 -14.65
N PRO A 268 4.67 -7.59 -14.43
CA PRO A 268 4.56 -8.68 -15.37
C PRO A 268 3.15 -9.28 -15.31
N PHE A 269 2.58 -9.59 -16.47
CA PHE A 269 1.33 -10.34 -16.60
C PHE A 269 1.59 -11.58 -17.45
N ILE A 270 1.55 -12.77 -16.87
CA ILE A 270 2.05 -14.00 -17.50
C ILE A 270 0.89 -14.94 -17.83
N VAL A 271 0.82 -15.42 -19.07
CA VAL A 271 -0.21 -16.37 -19.52
C VAL A 271 0.47 -17.64 -20.02
N PHE A 272 0.29 -18.74 -19.28
CA PHE A 272 0.80 -20.06 -19.66
C PHE A 272 -0.15 -20.79 -20.62
N ASP A 273 0.35 -21.78 -21.35
CA ASP A 273 -0.42 -22.56 -22.34
C ASP A 273 -1.65 -23.25 -21.74
N ASP A 274 -1.61 -23.59 -20.46
CA ASP A 274 -2.70 -24.25 -19.73
C ASP A 274 -3.72 -23.27 -19.13
N ALA A 275 -3.52 -21.96 -19.31
CA ALA A 275 -4.43 -20.94 -18.83
C ALA A 275 -5.83 -21.07 -19.47
N ASP A 276 -6.84 -20.63 -18.73
CA ASP A 276 -8.12 -20.32 -19.36
C ASP A 276 -7.96 -19.04 -20.20
N LEU A 277 -7.93 -19.17 -21.52
CA LEU A 277 -7.58 -18.08 -22.42
C LEU A 277 -8.53 -16.87 -22.30
N GLU A 278 -9.84 -17.10 -22.23
CA GLU A 278 -10.82 -16.01 -22.09
C GLU A 278 -10.69 -15.31 -20.73
N THR A 279 -10.47 -16.07 -19.65
CA THR A 279 -10.22 -15.49 -18.32
C THR A 279 -8.94 -14.66 -18.31
N ALA A 280 -7.86 -15.15 -18.94
CA ALA A 280 -6.60 -14.43 -19.05
C ALA A 280 -6.73 -13.13 -19.86
N ILE A 281 -7.46 -13.16 -20.98
CA ILE A 281 -7.73 -11.97 -21.79
C ILE A 281 -8.53 -10.92 -21.00
N ASN A 282 -9.59 -11.34 -20.30
CA ASN A 282 -10.38 -10.43 -19.48
C ASN A 282 -9.53 -9.85 -18.32
N GLY A 283 -8.70 -10.67 -17.69
CA GLY A 283 -7.75 -10.22 -16.67
C GLY A 283 -6.72 -9.22 -17.21
N ALA A 284 -6.20 -9.46 -18.42
CA ALA A 284 -5.26 -8.55 -19.07
C ALA A 284 -5.93 -7.21 -19.41
N ILE A 285 -7.18 -7.23 -19.86
CA ILE A 285 -7.96 -6.01 -20.12
C ILE A 285 -8.15 -5.21 -18.83
N THR A 286 -8.66 -5.85 -17.77
CA THR A 286 -8.92 -5.20 -16.48
C THR A 286 -7.65 -4.64 -15.84
N SER A 287 -6.53 -5.36 -15.94
CA SER A 287 -5.26 -4.90 -15.37
C SER A 287 -4.60 -3.81 -16.21
N LYS A 288 -4.61 -3.90 -17.55
CA LYS A 288 -3.90 -2.96 -18.42
C LYS A 288 -4.63 -1.64 -18.63
N PHE A 289 -5.94 -1.69 -18.86
CA PHE A 289 -6.65 -0.56 -19.47
C PHE A 289 -7.54 0.22 -18.50
N ARG A 290 -7.78 -0.28 -17.28
CA ARG A 290 -8.47 0.47 -16.23
C ARG A 290 -7.84 1.85 -16.02
N SER A 291 -8.66 2.89 -15.93
CA SER A 291 -8.21 4.29 -15.83
C SER A 291 -7.21 4.68 -16.91
N SER A 292 -7.44 4.20 -18.15
CA SER A 292 -6.56 4.41 -19.30
C SER A 292 -5.11 3.98 -19.05
N GLY A 293 -4.89 2.96 -18.21
CA GLY A 293 -3.56 2.43 -17.90
C GLY A 293 -2.72 3.26 -16.94
N GLN A 294 -3.30 4.26 -16.28
CA GLN A 294 -2.62 5.17 -15.34
C GLN A 294 -2.71 4.65 -13.90
N THR A 295 -2.36 3.38 -13.66
CA THR A 295 -2.36 2.81 -12.30
C THR A 295 -1.05 2.09 -12.04
N CYS A 296 -0.50 2.21 -10.83
CA CYS A 296 0.81 1.63 -10.47
C CYS A 296 0.84 0.09 -10.55
N VAL A 297 -0.33 -0.56 -10.51
CA VAL A 297 -0.47 -2.02 -10.64
C VAL A 297 -0.88 -2.43 -12.05
N CYS A 298 -0.97 -1.50 -13.01
CA CYS A 298 -1.31 -1.87 -14.37
C CYS A 298 -0.27 -2.83 -14.95
N ALA A 299 -0.73 -3.85 -15.66
CA ALA A 299 0.16 -4.71 -16.44
C ALA A 299 1.01 -3.83 -17.37
N ASN A 300 2.33 -3.92 -17.26
CA ASN A 300 3.22 -3.17 -18.16
C ASN A 300 3.79 -4.11 -19.22
N ARG A 301 4.15 -5.34 -18.81
CA ARG A 301 4.71 -6.38 -19.68
C ARG A 301 3.82 -7.61 -19.68
N ILE A 302 3.16 -7.88 -20.80
CA ILE A 302 2.26 -9.03 -20.92
C ILE A 302 3.01 -10.16 -21.62
N TYR A 303 3.43 -11.17 -20.85
CA TYR A 303 4.13 -12.35 -21.32
C TYR A 303 3.15 -13.46 -21.66
N ILE A 304 3.22 -14.01 -22.87
CA ILE A 304 2.34 -15.10 -23.32
C ILE A 304 3.18 -16.27 -23.84
N GLN A 305 2.84 -17.48 -23.41
CA GLN A 305 3.57 -18.67 -23.79
C GLN A 305 3.36 -18.99 -25.28
N SER A 306 4.41 -19.49 -25.93
CA SER A 306 4.46 -19.64 -27.38
C SER A 306 3.35 -20.51 -27.98
N GLY A 307 2.77 -21.45 -27.23
CA GLY A 307 1.72 -22.34 -27.73
C GLY A 307 0.37 -21.63 -27.95
N ILE A 308 0.14 -20.50 -27.27
CA ILE A 308 -1.12 -19.74 -27.32
C ILE A 308 -0.93 -18.28 -27.76
N TYR A 309 0.29 -17.89 -28.15
CA TYR A 309 0.67 -16.50 -28.40
C TYR A 309 -0.18 -15.80 -29.48
N ASP A 310 -0.31 -16.41 -30.67
CA ASP A 310 -1.06 -15.80 -31.78
C ASP A 310 -2.57 -15.73 -31.50
N ASP A 311 -3.12 -16.76 -30.86
CA ASP A 311 -4.53 -16.80 -30.45
C ASP A 311 -4.84 -15.73 -29.40
N PHE A 312 -3.96 -15.57 -28.40
CA PHE A 312 -4.07 -14.50 -27.41
C PHE A 312 -4.00 -13.14 -28.08
N CYS A 313 -2.98 -12.88 -28.91
CA CYS A 313 -2.83 -11.60 -29.61
C CYS A 313 -4.10 -11.23 -30.39
N THR A 314 -4.62 -12.18 -31.19
CA THR A 314 -5.81 -11.96 -32.02
C THR A 314 -7.03 -11.64 -31.15
N LYS A 315 -7.38 -12.50 -30.21
CA LYS A 315 -8.59 -12.33 -29.38
C LYS A 315 -8.51 -11.12 -28.46
N PHE A 316 -7.34 -10.86 -27.88
CA PHE A 316 -7.11 -9.68 -27.05
C PHE A 316 -7.29 -8.40 -27.86
N THR A 317 -6.71 -8.32 -29.06
CA THR A 317 -6.90 -7.18 -29.97
C THR A 317 -8.38 -6.96 -30.33
N GLU A 318 -9.14 -8.04 -30.60
CA GLU A 318 -10.58 -7.92 -30.89
C GLU A 318 -11.39 -7.31 -29.73
N LYS A 319 -11.01 -7.58 -28.48
CA LYS A 319 -11.64 -6.94 -27.32
C LYS A 319 -11.25 -5.47 -27.21
N VAL A 320 -9.97 -5.13 -27.42
CA VAL A 320 -9.49 -3.74 -27.34
C VAL A 320 -10.15 -2.86 -28.41
N LYS A 321 -10.41 -3.39 -29.62
CA LYS A 321 -11.13 -2.68 -30.69
C LYS A 321 -12.55 -2.24 -30.30
N GLN A 322 -13.15 -2.83 -29.26
CA GLN A 322 -14.48 -2.48 -28.79
C GLN A 322 -14.49 -1.28 -27.83
N PHE A 323 -13.31 -0.80 -27.41
CA PHE A 323 -13.20 0.33 -26.50
C PHE A 323 -13.65 1.63 -27.16
N LYS A 324 -14.33 2.44 -26.36
CA LYS A 324 -14.77 3.79 -26.72
C LYS A 324 -13.98 4.80 -25.90
N VAL A 325 -13.29 5.70 -26.59
CA VAL A 325 -12.49 6.78 -26.02
C VAL A 325 -13.27 8.08 -26.13
N GLY A 326 -13.34 8.86 -25.06
CA GLY A 326 -14.09 10.13 -25.05
C GLY A 326 -14.14 10.80 -23.68
N GLY A 327 -14.95 11.86 -23.56
CA GLY A 327 -15.14 12.57 -22.30
C GLY A 327 -15.77 11.68 -21.23
N GLY A 328 -15.30 11.80 -19.98
CA GLY A 328 -15.66 10.86 -18.91
C GLY A 328 -17.13 10.85 -18.48
N TYR A 329 -17.92 11.86 -18.87
CA TYR A 329 -19.37 11.96 -18.62
C TYR A 329 -20.24 11.37 -19.73
N GLU A 330 -19.67 11.07 -20.89
CA GLU A 330 -20.43 10.55 -22.02
C GLU A 330 -20.80 9.07 -21.80
N GLU A 331 -22.05 8.73 -22.11
CA GLU A 331 -22.56 7.37 -21.91
C GLU A 331 -21.83 6.34 -22.78
N GLY A 332 -21.42 5.24 -22.18
CA GLY A 332 -20.74 4.15 -22.86
C GLY A 332 -19.26 4.40 -23.15
N ILE A 333 -18.69 5.54 -22.76
CA ILE A 333 -17.24 5.73 -22.79
C ILE A 333 -16.57 4.79 -21.78
N THR A 334 -15.53 4.11 -22.28
CA THR A 334 -14.76 3.13 -21.50
C THR A 334 -13.39 3.66 -21.10
N HIS A 335 -12.87 4.66 -21.82
CA HIS A 335 -11.52 5.21 -21.61
C HIS A 335 -11.56 6.73 -21.74
N GLY A 336 -11.04 7.40 -20.71
CA GLY A 336 -10.89 8.86 -20.68
C GLY A 336 -9.54 9.33 -21.21
N PRO A 337 -9.28 10.65 -21.20
CA PRO A 337 -7.98 11.20 -21.51
C PRO A 337 -6.91 10.76 -20.50
N LEU A 338 -5.65 10.93 -20.88
CA LEU A 338 -4.53 10.95 -19.95
C LEU A 338 -4.55 12.24 -19.13
N ILE A 339 -3.82 12.30 -18.01
CA ILE A 339 -3.91 13.45 -17.10
C ILE A 339 -3.38 14.75 -17.71
N HIS A 340 -2.33 14.69 -18.54
CA HIS A 340 -1.68 15.84 -19.16
C HIS A 340 -0.81 15.43 -20.36
N ASP A 341 -0.39 16.42 -21.14
CA ASP A 341 0.41 16.30 -22.37
C ASP A 341 1.68 15.46 -22.22
N ARG A 342 2.43 15.59 -21.11
CA ARG A 342 3.64 14.80 -20.87
C ARG A 342 3.38 13.29 -20.79
N ALA A 343 2.20 12.90 -20.31
CA ALA A 343 1.79 11.49 -20.26
C ALA A 343 1.51 10.97 -21.67
N VAL A 344 0.88 11.80 -22.51
CA VAL A 344 0.67 11.50 -23.93
C VAL A 344 2.01 11.36 -24.67
N SER A 345 2.95 12.27 -24.42
CA SER A 345 4.28 12.24 -25.03
C SER A 345 5.04 10.97 -24.65
N LYS A 346 5.08 10.61 -23.35
CA LYS A 346 5.74 9.37 -22.88
C LYS A 346 5.13 8.11 -23.52
N VAL A 347 3.80 8.05 -23.58
CA VAL A 347 3.08 6.94 -24.23
C VAL A 347 3.48 6.83 -25.71
N ASP A 348 3.49 7.95 -26.41
CA ASP A 348 3.86 7.99 -27.82
C ASP A 348 5.32 7.59 -28.04
N GLU A 349 6.24 8.08 -27.22
CA GLU A 349 7.66 7.71 -27.23
C GLU A 349 7.86 6.19 -27.08
N HIS A 350 7.19 5.56 -26.11
CA HIS A 350 7.27 4.10 -25.92
C HIS A 350 6.72 3.32 -27.13
N VAL A 351 5.64 3.80 -27.76
CA VAL A 351 5.08 3.18 -28.97
C VAL A 351 6.04 3.31 -30.13
N GLN A 352 6.59 4.50 -30.38
CA GLN A 352 7.54 4.73 -31.48
C GLN A 352 8.84 3.96 -31.28
N ASP A 353 9.36 3.89 -30.06
CA ASP A 353 10.54 3.09 -29.73
C ASP A 353 10.30 1.60 -30.02
N ALA A 354 9.17 1.05 -29.57
CA ALA A 354 8.85 -0.35 -29.82
C ALA A 354 8.78 -0.66 -31.33
N VAL A 355 8.09 0.18 -32.11
CA VAL A 355 7.98 0.00 -33.56
C VAL A 355 9.34 0.11 -34.26
N LYS A 356 10.15 1.10 -33.88
CA LYS A 356 11.51 1.27 -34.39
C LYS A 356 12.39 0.04 -34.13
N ASN A 357 12.19 -0.64 -33.00
CA ASN A 357 12.90 -1.84 -32.61
C ASN A 357 12.21 -3.15 -33.05
N GLY A 358 11.22 -3.09 -33.94
CA GLY A 358 10.65 -4.25 -34.64
C GLY A 358 9.31 -4.76 -34.11
N ALA A 359 8.72 -4.13 -33.10
CA ALA A 359 7.34 -4.44 -32.69
C ALA A 359 6.35 -4.05 -33.78
N LYS A 360 5.20 -4.74 -33.82
CA LYS A 360 4.12 -4.44 -34.76
C LYS A 360 2.89 -3.93 -34.02
N ILE A 361 2.29 -2.87 -34.55
CA ILE A 361 1.00 -2.36 -34.08
C ILE A 361 -0.11 -3.27 -34.61
N LEU A 362 -0.88 -3.87 -33.70
CA LEU A 362 -2.10 -4.61 -34.02
C LEU A 362 -3.35 -3.72 -33.98
N HIS A 363 -3.33 -2.70 -33.13
CA HIS A 363 -4.40 -1.70 -32.99
C HIS A 363 -3.84 -0.45 -32.31
N GLY A 364 -4.40 0.72 -32.61
CA GLY A 364 -4.07 1.97 -31.94
C GLY A 364 -2.75 2.61 -32.43
N GLY A 365 -2.01 3.19 -31.49
CA GLY A 365 -0.66 3.74 -31.70
C GLY A 365 -0.63 5.20 -32.12
N GLN A 366 -1.71 5.95 -31.90
CA GLN A 366 -1.82 7.34 -32.33
C GLN A 366 -2.49 8.22 -31.27
N LYS A 367 -2.07 9.49 -31.23
CA LYS A 367 -2.76 10.57 -30.51
C LYS A 367 -4.13 10.84 -31.13
N LEU A 368 -5.08 11.33 -30.34
CA LEU A 368 -6.45 11.65 -30.77
C LEU A 368 -6.76 13.16 -30.60
N PRO A 369 -6.05 14.06 -31.32
CA PRO A 369 -6.23 15.51 -31.15
C PRO A 369 -7.65 15.99 -31.50
N GLY A 370 -8.41 15.22 -32.30
CA GLY A 370 -9.82 15.52 -32.59
C GLY A 370 -10.76 15.39 -31.38
N LEU A 371 -10.36 14.67 -30.33
CA LEU A 371 -11.07 14.60 -29.04
C LEU A 371 -10.51 15.60 -28.02
N GLY A 372 -9.22 15.90 -28.10
CA GLY A 372 -8.49 16.81 -27.21
C GLY A 372 -7.01 16.42 -27.13
N GLU A 373 -6.17 17.30 -26.56
CA GLU A 373 -4.71 17.12 -26.53
C GLU A 373 -4.27 15.90 -25.70
N ASN A 374 -5.05 15.54 -24.68
CA ASN A 374 -4.70 14.48 -23.73
C ASN A 374 -5.21 13.09 -24.13
N PHE A 375 -5.81 12.92 -25.30
CA PHE A 375 -6.35 11.63 -25.72
C PHE A 375 -5.35 10.81 -26.54
N TYR A 376 -5.24 9.52 -26.23
CA TYR A 376 -4.41 8.56 -26.95
C TYR A 376 -5.21 7.27 -27.21
N GLN A 377 -5.00 6.64 -28.37
CA GLN A 377 -5.68 5.39 -28.71
C GLN A 377 -5.21 4.23 -27.82
N PRO A 378 -6.11 3.40 -27.26
CA PRO A 378 -5.74 2.11 -26.73
C PRO A 378 -4.93 1.32 -27.75
N THR A 379 -3.72 0.92 -27.38
CA THR A 379 -2.71 0.40 -28.30
C THR A 379 -2.33 -1.02 -27.94
N VAL A 380 -2.21 -1.89 -28.95
CA VAL A 380 -1.71 -3.26 -28.80
C VAL A 380 -0.48 -3.44 -29.69
N LEU A 381 0.65 -3.78 -29.06
CA LEU A 381 1.93 -4.04 -29.71
C LEU A 381 2.26 -5.52 -29.57
N ARG A 382 2.54 -6.19 -30.68
CA ARG A 382 3.06 -7.58 -30.68
C ARG A 382 4.52 -7.63 -31.05
N ASP A 383 5.11 -8.78 -30.74
CA ASP A 383 6.49 -9.15 -31.02
C ASP A 383 7.46 -8.29 -30.21
N MET A 384 7.09 -7.99 -28.95
CA MET A 384 7.89 -7.19 -28.04
C MET A 384 9.11 -7.96 -27.53
N THR A 385 10.21 -7.24 -27.29
CA THR A 385 11.48 -7.78 -26.76
C THR A 385 11.99 -6.96 -25.57
N GLU A 386 12.95 -7.51 -24.81
CA GLU A 386 13.54 -6.85 -23.64
C GLU A 386 14.37 -5.59 -23.95
N ASP A 387 14.74 -5.39 -25.23
CA ASP A 387 15.50 -4.23 -25.67
C ASP A 387 14.65 -2.97 -25.81
N MET A 388 13.32 -3.13 -25.95
CA MET A 388 12.37 -2.03 -26.11
C MET A 388 12.14 -1.31 -24.78
N GLN A 389 11.97 0.01 -24.84
CA GLN A 389 11.88 0.86 -23.65
C GLN A 389 10.75 0.43 -22.69
N LEU A 390 9.59 0.05 -23.23
CA LEU A 390 8.44 -0.44 -22.45
C LEU A 390 8.78 -1.66 -21.56
N ALA A 391 9.79 -2.46 -21.91
CA ALA A 391 10.23 -3.57 -21.08
C ALA A 391 10.94 -3.11 -19.79
N LYS A 392 11.51 -1.90 -19.77
CA LYS A 392 12.29 -1.36 -18.64
C LYS A 392 11.50 -0.30 -17.87
N ASP A 393 10.78 0.55 -18.59
CA ASP A 393 10.10 1.71 -18.05
C ASP A 393 8.58 1.51 -17.97
N GLU A 394 7.97 2.05 -16.90
CA GLU A 394 6.52 2.08 -16.75
C GLU A 394 5.90 3.05 -17.77
N THR A 395 4.99 2.55 -18.62
CA THR A 395 4.37 3.36 -19.68
C THR A 395 3.34 4.34 -19.13
N PHE A 396 2.62 3.95 -18.08
CA PHE A 396 1.55 4.75 -17.44
C PHE A 396 0.49 5.30 -18.42
N GLY A 397 0.08 4.45 -19.36
CA GLY A 397 -0.94 4.76 -20.35
C GLY A 397 -1.47 3.51 -21.05
N PRO A 398 -2.40 3.65 -22.02
CA PRO A 398 -3.22 2.56 -22.55
C PRO A 398 -2.47 1.78 -23.64
N VAL A 399 -1.27 1.28 -23.34
CA VAL A 399 -0.42 0.50 -24.26
C VAL A 399 -0.17 -0.90 -23.71
N ALA A 400 -0.59 -1.92 -24.46
CA ALA A 400 -0.35 -3.32 -24.16
C ALA A 400 0.81 -3.86 -25.01
N GLY A 401 1.96 -4.10 -24.40
CA GLY A 401 3.09 -4.80 -25.03
C GLY A 401 3.01 -6.30 -24.79
N LEU A 402 2.94 -7.09 -25.87
CA LEU A 402 2.83 -8.55 -25.85
C LEU A 402 4.18 -9.21 -26.17
N PHE A 403 4.72 -9.94 -25.19
CA PHE A 403 6.04 -10.58 -25.21
C PHE A 403 5.88 -12.11 -25.29
N PRO A 404 6.45 -12.79 -26.29
CA PRO A 404 6.44 -14.25 -26.32
C PRO A 404 7.46 -14.84 -25.32
N PHE A 405 7.12 -15.96 -24.70
CA PHE A 405 8.09 -16.77 -23.94
C PHE A 405 7.90 -18.27 -24.20
N LYS A 406 8.91 -19.09 -23.87
CA LYS A 406 8.89 -20.54 -24.12
C LYS A 406 8.73 -21.37 -22.84
N THR A 407 9.51 -21.06 -21.80
CA THR A 407 9.56 -21.87 -20.58
C THR A 407 9.21 -21.06 -19.33
N GLU A 408 8.75 -21.76 -18.30
CA GLU A 408 8.47 -21.20 -16.97
C GLU A 408 9.72 -20.52 -16.36
N ALA A 409 10.89 -21.13 -16.51
CA ALA A 409 12.14 -20.56 -16.01
C ALA A 409 12.52 -19.26 -16.71
N ASP A 410 12.36 -19.19 -18.04
CA ASP A 410 12.67 -17.99 -18.82
C ASP A 410 11.77 -16.82 -18.41
N VAL A 411 10.46 -17.06 -18.29
CA VAL A 411 9.51 -15.98 -17.98
C VAL A 411 9.66 -15.47 -16.55
N ILE A 412 10.02 -16.32 -15.58
CA ILE A 412 10.34 -15.89 -14.21
C ILE A 412 11.56 -14.97 -14.22
N LYS A 413 12.63 -15.36 -14.95
CA LYS A 413 13.83 -14.52 -15.09
C LYS A 413 13.49 -13.15 -15.70
N LEU A 414 12.71 -13.14 -16.78
CA LEU A 414 12.28 -11.89 -17.43
C LEU A 414 11.40 -11.04 -16.51
N ALA A 415 10.45 -11.65 -15.81
CA ALA A 415 9.56 -10.97 -14.88
C ALA A 415 10.34 -10.26 -13.76
N ASN A 416 11.31 -10.95 -13.15
CA ASN A 416 12.09 -10.46 -12.01
C ASN A 416 13.24 -9.53 -12.39
N ALA A 417 13.56 -9.37 -13.68
CA ALA A 417 14.65 -8.50 -14.15
C ALA A 417 14.42 -7.00 -13.88
N ALA A 418 13.19 -6.58 -13.57
CA ALA A 418 12.90 -5.19 -13.22
C ALA A 418 13.43 -4.84 -11.81
N ASP A 419 13.98 -3.63 -11.63
CA ASP A 419 14.43 -3.12 -10.32
C ASP A 419 13.27 -2.87 -9.33
N VAL A 420 12.05 -2.78 -9.87
CA VAL A 420 10.79 -2.59 -9.14
C VAL A 420 10.04 -3.92 -8.98
N GLY A 421 9.23 -4.02 -7.92
CA GLY A 421 8.50 -5.24 -7.56
C GLY A 421 7.18 -4.94 -6.84
N LEU A 422 6.23 -4.26 -7.49
CA LEU A 422 4.95 -3.89 -6.88
C LEU A 422 3.90 -5.01 -7.01
N ALA A 423 3.36 -5.20 -8.21
CA ALA A 423 2.37 -6.22 -8.52
C ALA A 423 2.86 -7.12 -9.66
N GLY A 424 2.41 -8.37 -9.66
CA GLY A 424 2.56 -9.32 -10.76
C GLY A 424 1.30 -10.16 -10.92
N TYR A 425 1.07 -10.65 -12.12
CA TYR A 425 -0.11 -11.44 -12.46
C TYR A 425 0.31 -12.67 -13.23
N PHE A 426 -0.33 -13.81 -12.99
CA PHE A 426 -0.19 -14.95 -13.88
C PHE A 426 -1.44 -15.83 -13.94
N PHE A 427 -1.57 -16.56 -15.05
CA PHE A 427 -2.71 -17.41 -15.37
C PHE A 427 -2.23 -18.83 -15.71
N SER A 428 -2.74 -19.82 -14.97
CA SER A 428 -2.44 -21.26 -15.13
C SER A 428 -3.49 -22.09 -14.38
N LYS A 429 -3.76 -23.30 -14.86
CA LYS A 429 -4.64 -24.30 -14.22
C LYS A 429 -3.84 -25.36 -13.44
N ASP A 430 -2.54 -25.52 -13.71
CA ASP A 430 -1.64 -26.39 -12.96
C ASP A 430 -1.33 -25.80 -11.57
N ILE A 431 -1.86 -26.43 -10.52
CA ILE A 431 -1.64 -26.02 -9.13
C ILE A 431 -0.16 -26.04 -8.74
N GLN A 432 0.64 -26.97 -9.26
CA GLN A 432 2.07 -27.04 -8.94
C GLN A 432 2.82 -25.86 -9.55
N ARG A 433 2.47 -25.46 -10.78
CA ARG A 433 2.96 -24.22 -11.40
C ARG A 433 2.52 -22.99 -10.62
N VAL A 434 1.26 -22.96 -10.18
CA VAL A 434 0.72 -21.84 -9.38
C VAL A 434 1.59 -21.58 -8.16
N TYR A 435 1.94 -22.62 -7.39
CA TYR A 435 2.85 -22.45 -6.24
C TYR A 435 4.24 -21.96 -6.66
N ARG A 436 4.89 -22.66 -7.61
CA ARG A 436 6.25 -22.30 -8.04
C ARG A 436 6.36 -20.87 -8.56
N VAL A 437 5.42 -20.43 -9.39
CA VAL A 437 5.43 -19.09 -9.98
C VAL A 437 5.07 -18.03 -8.94
N ALA A 438 4.06 -18.26 -8.10
CA ALA A 438 3.67 -17.29 -7.07
C ALA A 438 4.80 -17.01 -6.07
N GLU A 439 5.54 -18.05 -5.65
CA GLU A 439 6.66 -17.92 -4.72
C GLU A 439 7.92 -17.35 -5.38
N ALA A 440 8.12 -17.59 -6.68
CA ALA A 440 9.30 -17.13 -7.41
C ALA A 440 9.21 -15.68 -7.92
N LEU A 441 8.02 -15.12 -8.06
CA LEU A 441 7.86 -13.72 -8.50
C LEU A 441 8.32 -12.74 -7.41
N GLU A 442 9.28 -11.88 -7.74
CA GLU A 442 9.82 -10.86 -6.83
C GLU A 442 8.96 -9.59 -6.80
N VAL A 443 7.69 -9.76 -6.44
CA VAL A 443 6.71 -8.66 -6.31
C VAL A 443 6.01 -8.72 -4.96
N GLY A 444 5.53 -7.58 -4.47
CA GLY A 444 4.83 -7.52 -3.19
C GLY A 444 3.40 -8.07 -3.24
N MET A 445 2.79 -8.14 -4.42
CA MET A 445 1.42 -8.63 -4.62
C MET A 445 1.31 -9.48 -5.89
N VAL A 446 0.65 -10.64 -5.79
CA VAL A 446 0.49 -11.58 -6.92
C VAL A 446 -0.99 -11.87 -7.18
N GLY A 447 -1.46 -11.60 -8.40
CA GLY A 447 -2.77 -12.02 -8.89
C GLY A 447 -2.69 -13.35 -9.62
N VAL A 448 -3.39 -14.37 -9.12
CA VAL A 448 -3.48 -15.69 -9.77
C VAL A 448 -4.85 -15.85 -10.41
N ASN A 449 -4.91 -16.04 -11.72
CA ASN A 449 -6.15 -16.17 -12.48
C ASN A 449 -7.13 -14.99 -12.30
N THR A 450 -6.63 -13.81 -11.96
CA THR A 450 -7.38 -12.55 -11.82
C THR A 450 -6.52 -11.36 -12.24
N GLY A 451 -7.14 -10.36 -12.89
CA GLY A 451 -6.50 -9.07 -13.20
C GLY A 451 -6.78 -7.98 -12.15
N LEU A 452 -7.50 -8.30 -11.08
CA LEU A 452 -7.92 -7.38 -10.04
C LEU A 452 -7.56 -7.96 -8.66
N ILE A 453 -6.73 -7.22 -7.92
CA ILE A 453 -6.19 -7.62 -6.60
C ILE A 453 -6.40 -6.55 -5.52
N SER A 454 -7.00 -5.41 -5.86
CA SER A 454 -7.18 -4.29 -4.96
C SER A 454 -8.31 -4.56 -3.96
N ASP A 455 -7.99 -4.60 -2.67
CA ASP A 455 -8.93 -4.79 -1.57
C ASP A 455 -8.40 -4.06 -0.32
N ALA A 456 -9.27 -3.41 0.45
CA ALA A 456 -8.91 -2.78 1.71
C ALA A 456 -8.51 -3.80 2.79
N ALA A 457 -8.97 -5.05 2.69
CA ALA A 457 -8.61 -6.12 3.60
C ALA A 457 -7.23 -6.76 3.29
N ALA A 458 -6.71 -6.58 2.08
CA ALA A 458 -5.44 -7.15 1.64
C ALA A 458 -4.27 -6.17 1.87
N PRO A 459 -3.06 -6.67 2.22
CA PRO A 459 -1.90 -5.81 2.34
C PRO A 459 -1.40 -5.41 0.95
N PHE A 460 -1.53 -4.13 0.65
CA PHE A 460 -1.06 -3.53 -0.59
C PHE A 460 0.33 -2.96 -0.38
N GLY A 461 1.30 -3.38 -1.18
CA GLY A 461 2.59 -2.70 -1.25
C GLY A 461 3.70 -3.46 -1.94
N GLY A 462 4.81 -2.77 -2.19
CA GLY A 462 5.91 -3.25 -3.00
C GLY A 462 7.05 -3.92 -2.23
N VAL A 463 7.97 -4.48 -3.01
CA VAL A 463 9.34 -4.85 -2.61
C VAL A 463 10.33 -4.21 -3.60
N LYS A 464 11.64 -4.38 -3.38
CA LYS A 464 12.70 -3.77 -4.21
C LYS A 464 12.54 -2.24 -4.26
N GLU A 465 12.68 -1.62 -5.43
CA GLU A 465 12.49 -0.17 -5.57
C GLU A 465 11.03 0.29 -5.61
N SER A 466 10.04 -0.62 -5.53
CA SER A 466 8.63 -0.24 -5.43
C SER A 466 8.23 0.25 -4.04
N GLY A 467 9.18 0.32 -3.11
CA GLY A 467 9.00 0.89 -1.78
C GLY A 467 8.82 -0.16 -0.69
N PHE A 468 8.21 0.26 0.42
CA PHE A 468 8.17 -0.51 1.67
C PHE A 468 7.05 -0.02 2.59
N GLY A 469 6.70 -0.87 3.56
CA GLY A 469 5.46 -0.76 4.32
C GLY A 469 4.28 -1.36 3.55
N ARG A 470 3.11 -1.42 4.19
CA ARG A 470 1.88 -1.91 3.55
C ARG A 470 0.71 -0.98 3.87
N GLU A 471 -0.21 -0.83 2.93
CA GLU A 471 -1.51 -0.17 3.11
C GLU A 471 -2.65 -1.20 3.05
N GLY A 472 -3.80 -0.88 3.62
CA GLY A 472 -4.88 -1.87 3.81
C GLY A 472 -4.50 -2.99 4.81
N SER A 473 -5.39 -3.95 5.00
CA SER A 473 -5.30 -5.03 5.99
C SER A 473 -5.09 -4.56 7.44
N HIS A 474 -4.84 -5.48 8.35
CA HIS A 474 -4.37 -5.17 9.70
C HIS A 474 -2.90 -4.69 9.70
N LEU A 475 -2.11 -4.98 8.65
CA LEU A 475 -0.73 -4.50 8.53
C LEU A 475 -0.67 -2.99 8.28
N GLY A 476 -1.68 -2.41 7.63
CA GLY A 476 -1.72 -0.99 7.31
C GLY A 476 -1.81 -0.09 8.54
N ILE A 477 -2.47 -0.51 9.62
CA ILE A 477 -2.50 0.27 10.87
C ILE A 477 -1.18 0.17 11.63
N GLU A 478 -0.45 -0.95 11.52
CA GLU A 478 0.87 -1.14 12.13
C GLU A 478 1.89 -0.10 11.61
N GLU A 479 1.70 0.41 10.39
CA GLU A 479 2.52 1.48 9.83
C GLU A 479 2.44 2.80 10.62
N TYR A 480 1.35 3.04 11.36
CA TYR A 480 1.06 4.29 12.06
C TYR A 480 1.23 4.20 13.58
N ILE A 481 1.74 3.08 14.08
CA ILE A 481 1.92 2.84 15.52
C ILE A 481 3.37 2.48 15.86
N VAL A 482 3.70 2.66 17.14
CA VAL A 482 4.94 2.23 17.78
C VAL A 482 4.61 1.23 18.89
N THR A 483 5.41 0.17 18.98
CA THR A 483 5.28 -0.82 20.06
C THR A 483 6.13 -0.38 21.24
N LYS A 484 5.53 -0.27 22.42
CA LYS A 484 6.22 0.02 23.67
C LYS A 484 6.16 -1.19 24.59
N THR A 485 7.32 -1.69 24.99
CA THR A 485 7.42 -2.74 26.01
C THR A 485 7.48 -2.12 27.39
N ILE A 486 6.70 -2.69 28.31
CA ILE A 486 6.67 -2.32 29.73
C ILE A 486 7.04 -3.57 30.52
N THR A 487 8.05 -3.44 31.38
CA THR A 487 8.44 -4.47 32.34
C THR A 487 8.15 -3.98 33.75
N MET A 488 7.27 -4.69 34.46
CA MET A 488 6.96 -4.41 35.86
C MET A 488 7.68 -5.42 36.75
N GLY A 489 8.67 -4.96 37.49
CA GLY A 489 9.35 -5.75 38.52
C GLY A 489 8.62 -5.71 39.87
N GLY A 490 9.14 -6.45 40.85
CA GLY A 490 8.63 -6.45 42.22
C GLY A 490 7.43 -7.36 42.48
N ASN A 491 7.05 -8.22 41.53
CA ASN A 491 5.93 -9.16 41.67
C ASN A 491 6.40 -10.59 42.00
N ALA A 492 7.58 -10.75 42.58
CA ALA A 492 8.00 -12.03 43.14
C ALA A 492 7.13 -12.29 44.38
N PRO A 493 6.60 -13.52 44.57
CA PRO A 493 5.95 -13.84 45.83
C PRO A 493 6.94 -13.57 46.96
N GLU A 494 6.52 -12.79 47.98
CA GLU A 494 7.32 -12.65 49.19
C GLU A 494 7.62 -14.06 49.69
N THR A 495 8.89 -14.45 49.69
CA THR A 495 9.37 -15.57 50.50
C THR A 495 9.34 -15.12 51.97
N ARG A 496 8.14 -14.92 52.49
CA ARG A 496 7.87 -14.93 53.93
C ARG A 496 7.19 -16.24 54.27
N ILE A 497 7.94 -17.33 54.14
CA ILE A 497 7.95 -18.25 55.27
C ILE A 497 8.97 -17.63 56.23
N LYS A 498 8.51 -16.71 57.08
CA LYS A 498 9.14 -16.60 58.39
C LYS A 498 8.83 -17.94 59.04
N THR A 499 9.77 -18.88 58.97
CA THR A 499 9.75 -19.95 59.95
C THR A 499 9.95 -19.24 61.28
N ASP A 500 8.90 -19.08 62.07
CA ASP A 500 9.10 -18.91 63.51
C ASP A 500 10.06 -20.04 63.92
N PRO A 501 11.16 -19.75 64.65
CA PRO A 501 12.01 -20.81 65.14
C PRO A 501 11.10 -21.80 65.89
N LEU A 502 11.12 -23.06 65.46
CA LEU A 502 10.46 -24.13 66.20
C LEU A 502 10.92 -24.01 67.67
N PRO A 503 10.01 -24.03 68.65
CA PRO A 503 10.43 -24.00 70.05
C PRO A 503 11.41 -25.15 70.26
N ASP A 504 12.52 -24.87 70.95
CA ASP A 504 13.51 -25.89 71.29
C ASP A 504 12.79 -27.09 71.92
N PRO A 505 13.07 -28.33 71.47
CA PRO A 505 12.46 -29.50 72.07
C PRO A 505 12.83 -29.53 73.56
N GLU A 506 11.81 -29.59 74.43
CA GLU A 506 12.06 -29.75 75.87
C GLU A 506 12.95 -30.99 76.09
N PRO A 507 14.03 -30.87 76.88
CA PRO A 507 14.91 -32.00 77.16
C PRO A 507 14.20 -32.97 78.10
N GLY A 508 13.53 -33.99 77.56
CA GLY A 508 12.97 -35.04 78.43
C GLY A 508 11.90 -35.98 77.90
N GLN A 509 11.57 -36.04 76.60
CA GLN A 509 10.59 -37.01 76.12
C GLN A 509 11.10 -37.87 74.95
N THR A 510 11.89 -38.89 75.29
CA THR A 510 11.91 -40.14 74.52
C THR A 510 10.53 -40.81 74.64
N GLN A 511 9.65 -40.56 73.67
CA GLN A 511 8.56 -41.48 73.37
C GLN A 511 8.85 -42.21 72.06
N VAL A 512 9.24 -43.47 72.23
CA VAL A 512 9.24 -44.47 71.15
C VAL A 512 7.78 -44.76 70.80
N ALA A 513 7.26 -44.15 69.73
CA ALA A 513 5.96 -44.50 69.18
C ALA A 513 6.13 -45.57 68.09
N LYS A 514 5.68 -46.78 68.40
CA LYS A 514 5.58 -47.94 67.50
C LYS A 514 4.73 -47.62 66.28
N LEU A 515 5.23 -47.94 65.08
CA LEU A 515 4.45 -47.98 63.84
C LEU A 515 3.38 -49.09 63.91
N PRO A 516 2.08 -48.80 63.68
CA PRO A 516 1.09 -49.83 63.42
C PRO A 516 1.15 -50.30 61.95
N PRO A 517 0.92 -51.59 61.66
CA PRO A 517 1.08 -52.15 60.33
C PRO A 517 -0.14 -51.91 59.43
N ASN A 518 0.13 -51.69 58.14
CA ASN A 518 -0.74 -51.92 56.97
C ASN A 518 -2.22 -51.54 57.06
N HIS A 519 -2.58 -50.41 56.42
CA HIS A 519 -3.90 -50.26 55.82
C HIS A 519 -3.80 -50.03 54.31
N LYS A 520 -4.48 -50.93 53.58
CA LYS A 520 -4.64 -50.97 52.12
C LYS A 520 -5.17 -49.63 51.58
N LEU A 521 -4.48 -49.07 50.59
CA LEU A 521 -5.04 -48.01 49.74
C LEU A 521 -6.08 -48.63 48.80
N GLY A 522 -7.35 -48.25 49.03
CA GLY A 522 -8.46 -48.57 48.14
C GLY A 522 -8.34 -47.81 46.82
N SER A 523 -8.53 -48.54 45.73
CA SER A 523 -8.67 -48.05 44.36
C SER A 523 -9.90 -47.13 44.22
N TYR A 524 -9.69 -45.89 43.78
CA TYR A 524 -10.80 -45.05 43.29
C TYR A 524 -10.93 -45.19 41.78
N ALA A 525 -12.13 -45.58 41.37
CA ALA A 525 -12.57 -45.89 40.03
C ALA A 525 -12.71 -44.64 39.15
N THR A 526 -12.36 -44.80 37.88
CA THR A 526 -12.69 -43.88 36.77
C THR A 526 -14.15 -44.08 36.33
N PRO A 527 -14.94 -43.03 36.08
CA PRO A 527 -16.29 -43.17 35.53
C PRO A 527 -16.25 -43.46 34.03
N THR A 528 -16.94 -44.52 33.65
CA THR A 528 -17.23 -44.97 32.28
C THR A 528 -18.24 -44.06 31.56
N THR A 529 -17.94 -43.67 30.33
CA THR A 529 -18.91 -43.18 29.33
C THR A 529 -19.41 -44.37 28.48
N PRO A 530 -20.71 -44.44 28.12
CA PRO A 530 -21.26 -45.61 27.43
C PRO A 530 -21.07 -45.54 25.91
N ALA A 531 -20.67 -46.68 25.33
CA ALA A 531 -20.56 -46.91 23.89
C ALA A 531 -21.92 -47.34 23.30
N SER A 532 -22.19 -46.92 22.05
CA SER A 532 -23.19 -47.56 21.19
C SER A 532 -22.52 -48.23 19.97
N SER A 533 -22.89 -49.49 19.83
CA SER A 533 -22.66 -50.50 18.79
C SER A 533 -22.40 -50.08 17.33
N ARG A 534 -21.42 -50.73 16.67
CA ARG A 534 -21.62 -51.72 15.57
C ARG A 534 -20.28 -52.38 15.15
N SER A 535 -20.41 -53.57 14.57
CA SER A 535 -19.47 -54.72 14.43
C SER A 535 -18.32 -54.60 13.41
N PRO A 536 -17.27 -55.47 13.48
CA PRO A 536 -16.08 -55.42 12.63
C PRO A 536 -16.09 -56.40 11.44
N GLY A 537 -15.39 -56.04 10.35
CA GLY A 537 -14.99 -56.91 9.24
C GLY A 537 -13.53 -56.62 8.83
N PRO A 538 -12.79 -57.59 8.23
CA PRO A 538 -11.34 -57.71 8.41
C PRO A 538 -10.49 -56.90 7.42
N ARG A 539 -9.33 -56.45 7.90
CA ARG A 539 -8.21 -55.91 7.10
C ARG A 539 -7.25 -57.03 6.69
N GLN A 540 -6.74 -56.93 5.47
CA GLN A 540 -5.50 -57.59 5.00
C GLN A 540 -4.50 -56.48 4.58
N ASP A 541 -3.26 -56.63 5.01
CA ASP A 541 -2.04 -55.86 4.62
C ASP A 541 -1.65 -56.13 3.13
N PRO A 542 -0.58 -55.56 2.48
CA PRO A 542 0.68 -54.96 3.00
C PRO A 542 1.27 -53.84 2.05
N PRO A 543 2.59 -53.60 1.83
CA PRO A 543 3.82 -53.76 2.65
C PRO A 543 4.78 -52.51 2.71
N SER A 544 5.54 -52.47 3.82
CA SER A 544 7.01 -52.31 4.00
C SER A 544 7.91 -51.19 3.43
N THR A 545 8.83 -50.78 4.33
CA THR A 545 10.25 -50.35 4.17
C THR A 545 10.57 -48.99 3.52
N GLN A 546 11.54 -48.18 3.96
CA GLN A 546 12.71 -48.34 4.84
C GLN A 546 13.16 -46.92 5.28
N ALA A 547 13.54 -46.72 6.55
CA ALA A 547 14.22 -45.51 7.02
C ALA A 547 15.67 -45.86 7.38
N VAL A 548 16.62 -45.16 6.77
CA VAL A 548 18.06 -45.23 7.07
C VAL A 548 18.47 -43.93 7.76
N GLN A 549 19.29 -44.08 8.79
CA GLN A 549 19.79 -43.06 9.72
C GLN A 549 21.01 -42.28 9.21
N SER A 550 21.38 -41.28 10.03
CA SER A 550 22.69 -40.61 10.21
C SER A 550 22.84 -39.26 9.49
N ALA A 551 23.49 -38.23 10.03
CA ALA A 551 23.95 -37.87 11.37
C ALA A 551 24.18 -36.34 11.37
N ALA A 552 23.94 -35.65 12.48
CA ALA A 552 24.30 -34.24 12.65
C ALA A 552 25.29 -34.11 13.81
N SER A 553 26.51 -33.70 13.50
CA SER A 553 27.56 -33.39 14.46
C SER A 553 27.47 -31.94 14.93
N SER A 554 27.37 -31.79 16.24
CA SER A 554 27.55 -30.55 17.01
C SER A 554 29.02 -30.18 17.11
N HIS A 555 29.36 -28.89 17.11
CA HIS A 555 30.52 -28.33 17.81
C HIS A 555 30.18 -26.90 18.25
N ALA A 556 30.32 -26.66 19.56
CA ALA A 556 30.18 -25.38 20.23
C ALA A 556 31.54 -24.98 20.79
N ILE A 557 31.94 -23.72 20.62
CA ILE A 557 32.97 -23.07 21.45
C ILE A 557 32.52 -21.65 21.75
N ALA A 558 32.44 -21.35 23.04
CA ALA A 558 32.25 -20.02 23.61
C ALA A 558 33.61 -19.37 23.92
N ALA A 559 33.72 -18.05 23.76
CA ALA A 559 34.64 -17.24 24.54
C ALA A 559 34.16 -15.78 24.60
N SER A 560 34.13 -15.28 25.83
CA SER A 560 33.83 -13.93 26.31
C SER A 560 34.94 -12.92 26.04
N GLY A 561 34.59 -11.63 25.92
CA GLY A 561 35.54 -10.52 26.08
C GLY A 561 34.95 -9.17 25.68
N SER A 562 34.66 -8.33 26.67
CA SER A 562 34.31 -6.91 26.55
C SER A 562 35.56 -6.02 26.45
N VAL A 563 35.47 -4.89 25.73
CA VAL A 563 35.91 -3.50 26.09
C VAL A 563 35.97 -2.62 24.81
N ASP A 564 35.62 -1.35 25.02
CA ASP A 564 35.34 -0.22 24.14
C ASP A 564 36.45 0.38 23.24
N LEU A 565 35.97 1.21 22.29
CA LEU A 565 36.48 2.50 21.76
C LEU A 565 37.48 2.56 20.57
N ILE A 566 36.94 3.09 19.46
CA ILE A 566 37.39 4.23 18.61
C ILE A 566 38.72 4.17 17.79
N ALA A 567 38.52 4.47 16.50
CA ALA A 567 39.36 5.19 15.52
C ALA A 567 40.30 4.43 14.56
N LEU A 568 40.23 4.92 13.30
CA LEU A 568 41.18 4.86 12.18
C LEU A 568 41.31 3.55 11.40
N CYS A 569 40.79 3.57 10.15
CA CYS A 569 41.63 3.56 8.95
C CYS A 569 40.79 3.67 7.66
N MET A 570 40.91 4.80 6.96
CA MET A 570 40.60 4.89 5.52
C MET A 570 41.78 4.32 4.71
N PRO A 571 41.53 3.70 3.56
CA PRO A 571 42.43 3.79 2.42
C PRO A 571 41.87 4.79 1.39
N ARG A 572 42.72 5.74 1.00
CA ARG A 572 42.56 6.58 -0.19
C ARG A 572 42.64 5.70 -1.44
N THR A 573 41.65 5.79 -2.31
CA THR A 573 41.83 5.57 -3.75
C THR A 573 41.23 6.73 -4.51
N GLN A 574 42.08 7.37 -5.33
CA GLN A 574 41.75 8.46 -6.24
C GLN A 574 40.88 7.93 -7.38
N HIS A 575 39.68 8.49 -7.53
CA HIS A 575 39.03 8.89 -8.78
C HIS A 575 37.67 9.48 -8.37
N ASN A 576 37.63 10.81 -8.26
CA ASN A 576 36.49 11.55 -7.74
C ASN A 576 36.06 12.56 -8.81
N GLU A 577 35.23 12.13 -9.76
CA GLU A 577 34.26 13.04 -10.35
C GLU A 577 32.99 12.88 -9.53
N ALA A 578 32.73 13.87 -8.68
CA ALA A 578 31.45 13.97 -7.99
C ALA A 578 30.37 14.15 -9.07
N PRO A 579 29.23 13.41 -9.01
CA PRO A 579 28.13 13.68 -9.90
C PRO A 579 27.67 15.13 -9.69
N HIS A 580 27.53 15.87 -10.80
CA HIS A 580 27.00 17.23 -10.77
C HIS A 580 25.66 17.25 -10.02
N PRO A 581 25.41 18.26 -9.16
CA PRO A 581 24.09 18.45 -8.59
C PRO A 581 23.08 18.65 -9.73
N LEU A 582 21.98 17.90 -9.68
CA LEU A 582 20.88 18.00 -10.63
C LEU A 582 20.48 19.48 -10.78
N THR A 583 20.37 19.92 -12.02
CA THR A 583 19.84 21.26 -12.33
C THR A 583 18.37 21.35 -11.89
N VAL A 584 17.86 22.57 -11.74
CA VAL A 584 16.44 22.80 -11.39
C VAL A 584 15.51 22.15 -12.42
N GLU A 585 15.88 22.14 -13.71
CA GLU A 585 15.14 21.43 -14.77
C GLU A 585 15.18 19.90 -14.61
N GLU A 586 16.32 19.32 -14.22
CA GLU A 586 16.41 17.87 -13.96
C GLU A 586 15.67 17.47 -12.67
N MET A 587 15.63 18.35 -11.66
CA MET A 587 14.81 18.16 -10.47
C MET A 587 13.31 18.30 -10.79
N GLU A 588 12.91 19.24 -11.65
CA GLU A 588 11.53 19.34 -12.14
C GLU A 588 11.12 18.13 -12.99
N LEU A 589 12.04 17.56 -13.79
CA LEU A 589 11.83 16.33 -14.55
C LEU A 589 11.67 15.10 -13.63
N LEU A 590 12.48 14.99 -12.57
CA LEU A 590 12.41 13.91 -11.59
C LEU A 590 11.23 14.02 -10.61
N LEU A 591 10.70 15.23 -10.39
CA LEU A 591 9.55 15.49 -9.53
C LEU A 591 8.21 15.46 -10.27
N SER A 592 8.22 15.36 -11.60
CA SER A 592 7.03 15.32 -12.46
C SER A 592 6.80 14.03 -13.23
N LEU A 593 7.78 13.10 -13.19
CA LEU A 593 7.56 11.67 -13.43
C LEU A 593 7.07 11.01 -12.14
#